data_AF-A0A7J7LBY0-F1
#
_entry.id   AF-A0A7J7LBY0-F1
#
_cell.length_a   1.000
_cell.length_b   1.000
_cell.length_c   1.000
_cell.angle_alpha   90.00
_cell.angle_beta   90.00
_cell.angle_gamma   90.00
#
_symmetry.space_group_name_H-M   'P 1'
#
loop_
_entity.id
_entity.type
_entity.pdbx_description
1 polymer ?
#
loop_
_entity_poly.entity_id
_entity_poly.type
_entity_poly.pdbx_seq_one_letter_code
_entity_poly.pdbx_strand_id
1 'polypeptide(L)'
;MFLTLQNSSQIYLRIRILCKIAIVKQHLVEPEDVVSQKIFTQKNSARGVYFRRARPQEKVYFKLDDARSCIVTCGGLCPGINTVIREIVCGLNYMYAIDDVLGIEGGYKGFYSRNTITLTPKFINDIHKREGTFLRTSRGGHGTKRIVDSIQDRGINQVYINGGDSTQKWAYVIYKGVKKCSLQVSVAGFLKTIDNDIAVIDKSLGFDTAVEEAQRAINAAHVEVESFENGVGIVKLMGRCSGFIAMYATLASRDMDCCLITESPFYLEGLGGLFEFIEQRLKENGHMVIMLVEGVGQEHVAERMDAVIVKDVSGNNLLLDVGLWIS
;
A
#
# COMPACT_ATOMS: atom_id res chain seq x y z
N MET A 1 -4.21 -7.84 8.00
CA MET A 1 -3.98 -7.25 9.33
C MET A 1 -4.83 -5.98 9.41
N PHE A 2 -5.83 -5.94 10.29
CA PHE A 2 -6.74 -4.78 10.39
C PHE A 2 -6.30 -3.92 11.57
N LEU A 3 -5.91 -2.67 11.32
CA LEU A 3 -5.68 -1.68 12.37
C LEU A 3 -6.99 -0.93 12.62
N THR A 4 -7.76 -1.39 13.61
CA THR A 4 -8.91 -0.64 14.13
C THR A 4 -8.47 0.24 15.29
N LEU A 5 -8.52 1.56 15.11
CA LEU A 5 -8.36 2.53 16.19
C LEU A 5 -9.67 2.60 17.00
N GLN A 6 -9.74 1.93 18.15
CA GLN A 6 -10.80 2.17 19.13
C GLN A 6 -10.21 2.27 20.53
N ASN A 7 -10.36 3.45 21.15
CA ASN A 7 -10.16 3.63 22.58
C ASN A 7 -11.46 3.30 23.34
N SER A 8 -11.33 2.35 24.24
CA SER A 8 -12.06 2.11 25.50
C SER A 8 -13.35 2.90 25.76
N SER A 9 -14.49 2.19 25.76
CA SER A 9 -15.59 2.29 26.75
C SER A 9 -16.49 1.06 26.60
N GLN A 10 -16.63 0.29 27.68
CA GLN A 10 -17.45 -0.93 27.77
C GLN A 10 -18.93 -0.64 27.56
N ILE A 11 -19.59 -1.39 26.67
CA ILE A 11 -21.02 -1.71 26.79
C ILE A 11 -21.20 -3.17 26.38
N TYR A 12 -21.48 -4.02 27.36
CA TYR A 12 -21.81 -5.42 27.17
C TYR A 12 -23.29 -5.58 26.81
N LEU A 13 -23.60 -5.95 25.57
CA LEU A 13 -24.90 -6.51 25.21
C LEU A 13 -24.71 -7.94 24.69
N ARG A 14 -25.49 -8.90 25.21
CA ARG A 14 -25.56 -10.29 24.74
C ARG A 14 -26.51 -10.35 23.54
N ILE A 15 -25.97 -10.46 22.33
CA ILE A 15 -26.73 -10.86 21.14
C ILE A 15 -25.86 -11.85 20.37
N ARG A 16 -26.37 -13.07 20.19
CA ARG A 16 -25.77 -14.11 19.33
C ARG A 16 -26.05 -13.72 17.87
N ILE A 17 -25.02 -13.48 17.07
CA ILE A 17 -25.17 -13.29 15.62
C ILE A 17 -24.53 -14.50 14.93
N LEU A 18 -25.36 -15.24 14.19
CA LEU A 18 -24.92 -16.34 13.33
C LEU A 18 -24.23 -15.75 12.08
N CYS A 19 -22.91 -15.99 11.97
CA CYS A 19 -22.25 -15.99 10.67
C CYS A 19 -22.87 -17.11 9.82
N LYS A 20 -23.18 -16.85 8.53
CA LYS A 20 -23.81 -17.86 7.64
C LYS A 20 -22.92 -19.10 7.43
N ILE A 21 -21.62 -18.96 7.65
CA ILE A 21 -20.68 -20.07 7.75
C ILE A 21 -20.48 -20.34 9.24
N ALA A 22 -20.65 -21.59 9.66
CA ALA A 22 -20.28 -22.03 10.99
C ALA A 22 -18.76 -21.87 11.17
N ILE A 23 -18.32 -20.68 11.54
CA ILE A 23 -16.96 -20.45 11.99
C ILE A 23 -16.82 -21.30 13.26
N VAL A 24 -16.01 -22.36 13.19
CA VAL A 24 -15.68 -23.20 14.34
C VAL A 24 -15.25 -22.27 15.46
N LYS A 25 -15.82 -22.39 16.67
CA LYS A 25 -15.54 -21.51 17.84
C LYS A 25 -14.04 -21.27 18.08
N GLN A 26 -13.19 -22.20 17.67
CA GLN A 26 -11.73 -22.15 17.71
C GLN A 26 -11.10 -20.99 16.90
N HIS A 27 -11.85 -20.37 15.98
CA HIS A 27 -11.39 -19.24 15.16
C HIS A 27 -11.90 -17.88 15.64
N LEU A 28 -12.76 -17.84 16.67
CA LEU A 28 -13.22 -16.61 17.31
C LEU A 28 -12.22 -16.15 18.35
N VAL A 29 -12.12 -14.84 18.53
CA VAL A 29 -11.14 -14.20 19.41
C VAL A 29 -11.80 -13.62 20.65
N GLU A 30 -11.17 -13.86 21.79
CA GLU A 30 -11.43 -13.11 23.03
C GLU A 30 -10.81 -11.70 22.92
N PRO A 31 -11.42 -10.65 23.50
CA PRO A 31 -10.97 -9.26 23.35
C PRO A 31 -9.49 -8.98 23.65
N GLU A 32 -8.82 -9.91 24.33
CA GLU A 32 -7.44 -9.84 24.81
C GLU A 32 -6.41 -10.55 23.91
N ASP A 33 -6.80 -11.14 22.76
CA ASP A 33 -5.84 -11.77 21.82
C ASP A 33 -4.94 -10.70 21.17
N VAL A 34 -3.68 -10.70 21.59
CA VAL A 34 -2.67 -9.75 21.15
C VAL A 34 -1.40 -10.47 20.67
N VAL A 35 -0.68 -9.84 19.75
CA VAL A 35 0.62 -10.27 19.23
C VAL A 35 1.66 -9.24 19.64
N SER A 36 2.74 -9.69 20.27
CA SER A 36 3.86 -8.81 20.65
C SER A 36 4.59 -8.27 19.41
N GLN A 37 4.94 -6.99 19.40
CA GLN A 37 5.76 -6.38 18.35
C GLN A 37 7.18 -6.98 18.31
N LYS A 38 7.76 -7.23 19.48
CA LYS A 38 9.08 -7.85 19.62
C LYS A 38 9.02 -8.94 20.67
N ILE A 39 9.58 -10.10 20.36
CA ILE A 39 9.71 -11.21 21.30
C ILE A 39 11.15 -11.18 21.81
N PHE A 40 11.35 -10.66 23.03
CA PHE A 40 12.63 -10.73 23.73
C PHE A 40 12.53 -11.72 24.89
N THR A 41 13.43 -12.69 24.97
CA THR A 41 13.55 -13.59 26.12
C THR A 41 14.57 -13.01 27.11
N GLN A 42 14.17 -12.05 27.95
CA GLN A 42 14.96 -11.61 29.11
C GLN A 42 14.08 -11.57 30.36
N LYS A 43 14.60 -12.08 31.49
CA LYS A 43 13.84 -12.26 32.75
C LYS A 43 13.23 -10.97 33.32
N ASN A 44 13.77 -9.79 33.00
CA ASN A 44 13.39 -8.51 33.62
C ASN A 44 13.04 -7.40 32.61
N SER A 45 12.57 -7.72 31.40
CA SER A 45 12.20 -6.68 30.42
C SER A 45 10.88 -5.98 30.77
N ALA A 46 10.80 -4.67 30.52
CA ALA A 46 9.56 -3.91 30.59
C ALA A 46 8.47 -4.49 29.66
N ARG A 47 7.18 -4.25 29.97
CA ARG A 47 6.07 -4.66 29.09
C ARG A 47 6.27 -4.06 27.69
N GLY A 48 6.33 -4.91 26.68
CA GLY A 48 6.51 -4.52 25.28
C GLY A 48 5.24 -3.92 24.65
N VAL A 49 5.37 -3.51 23.39
CA VAL A 49 4.23 -3.10 22.56
C VAL A 49 3.51 -4.34 22.04
N TYR A 50 2.18 -4.35 22.14
CA TYR A 50 1.33 -5.44 21.67
C TYR A 50 0.32 -4.90 20.64
N PHE A 51 0.12 -5.64 19.56
CA PHE A 51 -0.88 -5.38 18.54
C PHE A 51 -2.09 -6.29 18.73
N ARG A 52 -3.29 -5.73 18.56
CA ARG A 52 -4.51 -6.55 18.60
C ARG A 52 -4.58 -7.45 17.37
N ARG A 53 -4.85 -8.73 17.58
CA ARG A 53 -4.99 -9.68 16.47
C ARG A 53 -6.32 -9.48 15.77
N ALA A 54 -6.28 -9.32 14.45
CA ALA A 54 -7.50 -9.19 13.67
C ALA A 54 -8.06 -10.55 13.29
N ARG A 55 -9.27 -10.87 13.78
CA ARG A 55 -10.02 -12.12 13.54
C ARG A 55 -11.53 -11.87 13.67
N PRO A 56 -12.38 -12.74 13.11
CA PRO A 56 -13.82 -12.67 13.31
C PRO A 56 -14.19 -12.62 14.81
N GLN A 57 -15.16 -11.78 15.14
CA GLN A 57 -15.65 -11.58 16.51
C GLN A 57 -17.03 -12.23 16.67
N GLU A 58 -17.32 -12.77 17.86
CA GLU A 58 -18.66 -13.31 18.15
C GLU A 58 -19.73 -12.22 18.09
N LYS A 59 -19.37 -10.99 18.47
CA LYS A 59 -20.26 -9.83 18.47
C LYS A 59 -19.80 -8.82 17.43
N VAL A 60 -20.72 -8.43 16.57
CA VAL A 60 -20.54 -7.32 15.62
C VAL A 60 -21.32 -6.10 16.07
N TYR A 61 -20.79 -4.91 15.78
CA TYR A 61 -21.40 -3.64 16.18
C TYR A 61 -22.62 -3.29 15.32
N PHE A 62 -22.49 -3.40 14.00
CA PHE A 62 -23.57 -3.09 13.07
C PHE A 62 -24.54 -4.26 12.97
N LYS A 63 -25.84 -3.96 12.95
CA LYS A 63 -26.86 -4.91 12.54
C LYS A 63 -26.72 -5.17 11.04
N LEU A 64 -26.96 -6.41 10.63
CA LEU A 64 -26.76 -6.84 9.25
C LEU A 64 -27.72 -6.11 8.30
N ASP A 65 -28.98 -5.96 8.70
CA ASP A 65 -30.03 -5.32 7.88
C ASP A 65 -29.83 -3.80 7.69
N ASP A 66 -29.10 -3.16 8.60
CA ASP A 66 -28.82 -1.73 8.55
C ASP A 66 -27.47 -1.43 7.89
N ALA A 67 -26.67 -2.45 7.56
CA ALA A 67 -25.30 -2.28 7.10
C ALA A 67 -25.25 -1.81 5.64
N ARG A 68 -24.72 -0.60 5.42
CA ARG A 68 -24.44 -0.06 4.10
C ARG A 68 -22.97 0.31 3.98
N SER A 69 -22.29 -0.40 3.08
CA SER A 69 -20.86 -0.30 2.92
C SER A 69 -20.48 0.50 1.69
N CYS A 70 -19.35 1.21 1.74
CA CYS A 70 -18.71 1.72 0.54
C CYS A 70 -17.21 1.40 0.50
N ILE A 71 -16.68 1.24 -0.71
CA ILE A 71 -15.28 0.96 -0.99
C ILE A 71 -14.75 2.04 -1.92
N VAL A 72 -13.59 2.62 -1.57
CA VAL A 72 -12.89 3.62 -2.38
C VAL A 72 -11.42 3.24 -2.51
N THR A 73 -10.83 3.46 -3.69
CA THR A 73 -9.39 3.31 -3.93
C THR A 73 -8.76 4.64 -4.31
N CYS A 74 -7.67 5.01 -3.66
CA CYS A 74 -6.96 6.28 -3.86
C CYS A 74 -5.45 6.09 -4.08
N GLY A 75 -4.82 7.10 -4.71
CA GLY A 75 -3.38 7.14 -4.93
C GLY A 75 -2.91 6.36 -6.17
N GLY A 76 -1.61 6.05 -6.22
CA GLY A 76 -1.00 5.27 -7.32
C GLY A 76 -1.53 3.84 -7.40
N LEU A 77 -1.39 3.21 -8.56
CA LEU A 77 -1.78 1.81 -8.76
C LEU A 77 -0.77 0.86 -8.11
N CYS A 78 -1.20 -0.34 -7.78
CA CYS A 78 -0.35 -1.46 -7.42
C CYS A 78 -1.06 -2.77 -7.80
N PRO A 79 -0.32 -3.88 -7.93
CA PRO A 79 -0.91 -5.19 -8.07
C PRO A 79 -1.84 -5.53 -6.89
N GLY A 80 -2.95 -6.21 -7.16
CA GLY A 80 -3.85 -6.75 -6.13
C GLY A 80 -4.95 -5.81 -5.62
N ILE A 81 -5.07 -4.57 -6.13
CA ILE A 81 -6.16 -3.65 -5.72
C ILE A 81 -7.55 -4.27 -5.96
N ASN A 82 -7.77 -4.83 -7.15
CA ASN A 82 -9.05 -5.46 -7.48
C ASN A 82 -9.32 -6.69 -6.60
N THR A 83 -8.29 -7.42 -6.21
CA THR A 83 -8.40 -8.54 -5.26
C THR A 83 -8.88 -8.05 -3.89
N VAL A 84 -8.35 -6.95 -3.36
CA VAL A 84 -8.83 -6.36 -2.10
C VAL A 84 -10.31 -6.00 -2.19
N ILE A 85 -10.74 -5.33 -3.27
CA ILE A 85 -12.15 -4.98 -3.46
C ILE A 85 -13.02 -6.24 -3.52
N ARG A 86 -12.58 -7.25 -4.27
CA ARG A 86 -13.27 -8.54 -4.40
C ARG A 86 -13.47 -9.22 -3.05
N GLU A 87 -12.40 -9.36 -2.27
CA GLU A 87 -12.44 -10.07 -0.99
C GLU A 87 -13.28 -9.33 0.06
N ILE A 88 -13.31 -7.99 0.04
CA ILE A 88 -14.22 -7.22 0.90
C ILE A 88 -15.67 -7.51 0.52
N VAL A 89 -16.02 -7.41 -0.76
CA VAL A 89 -17.41 -7.63 -1.23
C VAL A 89 -17.85 -9.07 -0.97
N CYS A 90 -17.02 -10.07 -1.31
CA CYS A 90 -17.28 -11.47 -1.01
C CYS A 90 -17.42 -11.72 0.49
N GLY A 91 -16.54 -11.15 1.32
CA GLY A 91 -16.60 -11.31 2.77
C GLY A 91 -17.88 -10.74 3.37
N LEU A 92 -18.24 -9.50 2.99
CA LEU A 92 -19.49 -8.85 3.40
C LEU A 92 -20.72 -9.68 3.00
N ASN A 93 -20.75 -10.18 1.76
CA ASN A 93 -21.89 -10.93 1.25
C ASN A 93 -21.99 -12.35 1.84
N TYR A 94 -20.93 -13.15 1.72
CA TYR A 94 -20.97 -14.57 2.05
C TYR A 94 -20.92 -14.83 3.56
N MET A 95 -20.21 -13.99 4.34
CA MET A 95 -20.08 -14.20 5.79
C MET A 95 -21.14 -13.45 6.59
N TYR A 96 -21.54 -12.25 6.13
CA TYR A 96 -22.40 -11.34 6.89
C TYR A 96 -23.75 -11.06 6.22
N ALA A 97 -24.02 -11.62 5.03
CA ALA A 97 -25.27 -11.38 4.29
C ALA A 97 -25.54 -9.89 4.00
N ILE A 98 -24.47 -9.10 3.83
CA ILE A 98 -24.56 -7.68 3.46
C ILE A 98 -24.54 -7.57 1.94
N ASP A 99 -25.63 -7.06 1.38
CA ASP A 99 -25.82 -6.90 -0.07
C ASP A 99 -25.62 -5.45 -0.54
N ASP A 100 -25.81 -4.45 0.34
CA ASP A 100 -25.69 -3.03 0.01
C ASP A 100 -24.24 -2.55 0.12
N VAL A 101 -23.47 -2.82 -0.94
CA VAL A 101 -22.07 -2.41 -1.08
C VAL A 101 -21.89 -1.49 -2.29
N LEU A 102 -21.38 -0.29 -2.06
CA LEU A 102 -21.14 0.72 -3.08
C LEU A 102 -19.65 0.88 -3.39
N GLY A 103 -19.31 0.94 -4.67
CA GLY A 103 -18.01 1.37 -5.16
C GLY A 103 -18.01 2.87 -5.44
N ILE A 104 -17.12 3.61 -4.80
CA ILE A 104 -16.89 5.03 -5.08
C ILE A 104 -15.85 5.16 -6.19
N GLU A 105 -16.24 5.73 -7.32
CA GLU A 105 -15.35 5.85 -8.49
C GLU A 105 -14.41 7.05 -8.39
N GLY A 106 -13.16 6.90 -8.85
CA GLY A 106 -12.22 8.02 -8.98
C GLY A 106 -11.67 8.54 -7.66
N GLY A 107 -11.50 7.66 -6.67
CA GLY A 107 -10.91 8.00 -5.36
C GLY A 107 -11.76 8.98 -4.56
N TYR A 108 -11.14 9.81 -3.72
CA TYR A 108 -11.89 10.71 -2.84
C TYR A 108 -12.77 11.73 -3.57
N LYS A 109 -12.37 12.13 -4.79
CA LYS A 109 -13.19 12.99 -5.65
C LYS A 109 -14.53 12.35 -6.00
N GLY A 110 -14.63 11.02 -5.98
CA GLY A 110 -15.87 10.28 -6.24
C GLY A 110 -16.99 10.60 -5.26
N PHE A 111 -16.67 10.92 -4.00
CA PHE A 111 -17.68 11.32 -3.01
C PHE A 111 -18.38 12.64 -3.37
N TYR A 112 -17.76 13.47 -4.20
CA TYR A 112 -18.31 14.76 -4.60
C TYR A 112 -19.44 14.63 -5.61
N SER A 113 -19.42 13.55 -6.38
CA SER A 113 -20.41 13.20 -7.39
C SER A 113 -21.30 12.08 -6.85
N ARG A 114 -22.59 12.05 -7.20
CA ARG A 114 -23.48 10.95 -6.78
C ARG A 114 -23.19 9.62 -7.49
N ASN A 115 -22.20 9.56 -8.37
CA ASN A 115 -21.84 8.38 -9.14
C ASN A 115 -21.22 7.30 -8.26
N THR A 116 -21.89 6.16 -8.18
CA THR A 116 -21.45 4.95 -7.47
C THR A 116 -21.85 3.72 -8.24
N ILE A 117 -21.04 2.67 -8.13
CA ILE A 117 -21.31 1.37 -8.73
C ILE A 117 -21.81 0.43 -7.63
N THR A 118 -22.91 -0.29 -7.86
CA THR A 118 -23.35 -1.34 -6.93
C THR A 118 -22.45 -2.57 -7.09
N LEU A 119 -21.83 -3.01 -5.99
CA LEU A 119 -20.89 -4.12 -5.97
C LEU A 119 -21.58 -5.38 -5.45
N THR A 120 -21.82 -6.33 -6.35
CA THR A 120 -22.35 -7.65 -6.02
C THR A 120 -21.28 -8.72 -6.26
N PRO A 121 -21.33 -9.88 -5.59
CA PRO A 121 -20.39 -10.97 -5.84
C PRO A 121 -20.31 -11.39 -7.31
N LYS A 122 -21.46 -11.34 -8.01
CA LYS A 122 -21.54 -11.60 -9.45
C LYS A 122 -20.77 -10.56 -10.27
N PHE A 123 -20.88 -9.28 -9.93
CA PHE A 123 -20.17 -8.20 -10.62
C PHE A 123 -18.65 -8.28 -10.43
N ILE A 124 -18.20 -8.65 -9.22
CA ILE A 124 -16.78 -8.69 -8.83
C ILE A 124 -16.10 -10.05 -9.05
N ASN A 125 -16.76 -11.04 -9.66
CA ASN A 125 -16.26 -12.41 -9.69
C ASN A 125 -14.83 -12.51 -10.27
N ASP A 126 -14.57 -11.85 -11.40
CA ASP A 126 -13.32 -11.96 -12.17
C ASP A 126 -12.43 -10.71 -12.12
N ILE A 127 -12.77 -9.70 -11.31
CA ILE A 127 -11.97 -8.46 -11.28
C ILE A 127 -10.54 -8.68 -10.78
N HIS A 128 -10.30 -9.72 -9.96
CA HIS A 128 -8.99 -10.08 -9.43
C HIS A 128 -7.98 -10.49 -10.53
N LYS A 129 -8.47 -10.88 -11.71
CA LYS A 129 -7.65 -11.20 -12.89
C LYS A 129 -7.26 -9.96 -13.70
N ARG A 130 -7.86 -8.81 -13.40
CA ARG A 130 -7.62 -7.55 -14.12
C ARG A 130 -6.61 -6.71 -13.37
N GLU A 131 -5.73 -6.07 -14.11
CA GLU A 131 -4.78 -5.09 -13.57
C GLU A 131 -5.46 -3.76 -13.22
N GLY A 132 -4.72 -2.91 -12.52
CA GLY A 132 -5.19 -1.59 -12.11
C GLY A 132 -6.38 -1.65 -11.14
N THR A 133 -7.34 -0.73 -11.32
CA THR A 133 -8.58 -0.71 -10.55
C THR A 133 -9.78 -0.35 -11.41
N PHE A 134 -10.83 -1.18 -11.37
CA PHE A 134 -12.06 -0.89 -12.11
C PHE A 134 -12.81 0.33 -11.54
N LEU A 135 -12.61 0.66 -10.26
CA LEU A 135 -13.18 1.87 -9.64
C LEU A 135 -12.46 3.15 -10.07
N ARG A 136 -11.36 3.03 -10.84
CA ARG A 136 -10.42 4.12 -11.09
C ARG A 136 -9.84 4.66 -9.77
N THR A 137 -8.82 5.50 -9.87
CA THR A 137 -8.17 6.10 -8.69
C THR A 137 -7.85 7.56 -8.98
N SER A 138 -7.66 8.35 -7.93
CA SER A 138 -7.15 9.72 -8.06
C SER A 138 -6.22 10.08 -6.91
N ARG A 139 -5.38 11.08 -7.16
CA ARG A 139 -4.60 11.81 -6.15
C ARG A 139 -5.38 13.07 -5.73
N GLY A 140 -5.28 13.47 -4.47
CA GLY A 140 -5.99 14.63 -3.92
C GLY A 140 -7.46 14.38 -3.60
N GLY A 141 -8.27 15.44 -3.63
CA GLY A 141 -9.73 15.36 -3.42
C GLY A 141 -10.16 15.29 -1.96
N HIS A 142 -9.46 15.99 -1.08
CA HIS A 142 -9.57 15.83 0.38
C HIS A 142 -10.63 16.71 1.07
N GLY A 143 -11.74 17.00 0.38
CA GLY A 143 -12.83 17.82 0.86
C GLY A 143 -13.62 17.12 1.96
N THR A 144 -13.07 17.10 3.18
CA THR A 144 -13.57 16.30 4.32
C THR A 144 -15.05 16.53 4.56
N LYS A 145 -15.51 17.80 4.55
CA LYS A 145 -16.92 18.14 4.71
C LYS A 145 -17.79 17.46 3.64
N ARG A 146 -17.42 17.59 2.36
CA ARG A 146 -18.15 16.98 1.24
C ARG A 146 -18.18 15.45 1.32
N ILE A 147 -17.09 14.84 1.79
CA ILE A 147 -17.01 13.39 1.97
C ILE A 147 -17.93 12.94 3.10
N VAL A 148 -17.90 13.61 4.25
CA VAL A 148 -18.76 13.30 5.40
C VAL A 148 -20.23 13.54 5.07
N ASP A 149 -20.55 14.65 4.40
CA ASP A 149 -21.91 14.95 3.92
C ASP A 149 -22.37 13.85 2.95
N SER A 150 -21.53 13.40 2.01
CA SER A 150 -21.88 12.29 1.11
C SER A 150 -22.03 10.95 1.83
N ILE A 151 -21.29 10.69 2.92
CA ILE A 151 -21.44 9.47 3.73
C ILE A 151 -22.81 9.51 4.43
N GLN A 152 -23.16 10.65 5.02
CA GLN A 152 -24.41 10.86 5.72
C GLN A 152 -25.62 10.80 4.76
N ASP A 153 -25.58 11.54 3.65
CA ASP A 153 -26.66 11.63 2.67
C ASP A 153 -27.01 10.26 2.07
N ARG A 154 -26.03 9.37 1.96
CA ARG A 154 -26.21 8.02 1.41
C ARG A 154 -26.52 6.97 2.48
N GLY A 155 -26.50 7.34 3.76
CA GLY A 155 -26.68 6.40 4.87
C GLY A 155 -25.57 5.34 4.95
N ILE A 156 -24.35 5.66 4.52
CA ILE A 156 -23.21 4.73 4.57
C ILE A 156 -22.73 4.65 6.02
N ASN A 157 -22.62 3.44 6.57
CA ASN A 157 -22.11 3.20 7.93
C ASN A 157 -20.81 2.37 7.97
N GLN A 158 -20.34 1.89 6.83
CA GLN A 158 -19.04 1.24 6.72
C GLN A 158 -18.27 1.81 5.52
N VAL A 159 -17.09 2.38 5.76
CA VAL A 159 -16.27 3.01 4.73
C VAL A 159 -14.91 2.32 4.68
N TYR A 160 -14.63 1.67 3.55
CA TYR A 160 -13.40 0.94 3.29
C TYR A 160 -12.52 1.73 2.34
N ILE A 161 -11.34 2.15 2.81
CA ILE A 161 -10.44 3.06 2.09
C ILE A 161 -9.14 2.34 1.76
N ASN A 162 -8.96 2.02 0.48
CA ASN A 162 -7.73 1.43 -0.03
C ASN A 162 -6.78 2.50 -0.58
N GLY A 163 -5.56 2.59 -0.05
CA GLY A 163 -4.57 3.57 -0.54
C GLY A 163 -3.32 3.66 0.32
N GLY A 164 -2.35 4.45 -0.14
CA GLY A 164 -1.05 4.63 0.53
C GLY A 164 -1.11 5.55 1.76
N ASP A 165 0.05 5.92 2.30
CA ASP A 165 0.17 6.73 3.52
C ASP A 165 -0.65 8.04 3.47
N SER A 166 -0.52 8.82 2.39
CA SER A 166 -1.31 10.04 2.20
C SER A 166 -2.82 9.77 2.25
N THR A 167 -3.27 8.66 1.70
CA THR A 167 -4.68 8.27 1.74
C THR A 167 -5.13 7.95 3.17
N GLN A 168 -4.32 7.23 3.94
CA GLN A 168 -4.66 6.84 5.31
C GLN A 168 -4.62 8.02 6.29
N LYS A 169 -3.74 9.01 6.07
CA LYS A 169 -3.79 10.31 6.77
C LYS A 169 -5.16 10.97 6.61
N TRP A 170 -5.72 10.95 5.41
CA TRP A 170 -7.05 11.49 5.14
C TRP A 170 -8.19 10.59 5.65
N ALA A 171 -8.03 9.27 5.65
CA ALA A 171 -8.98 8.35 6.29
C ALA A 171 -9.17 8.70 7.78
N TYR A 172 -8.08 9.02 8.48
CA TYR A 172 -8.14 9.49 9.87
C TYR A 172 -8.87 10.84 10.01
N VAL A 173 -8.67 11.77 9.08
CA VAL A 173 -9.40 13.05 9.08
C VAL A 173 -10.91 12.84 8.83
N ILE A 174 -11.28 11.95 7.91
CA ILE A 174 -12.68 11.56 7.66
C ILE A 174 -13.29 10.94 8.92
N TYR A 175 -12.59 10.01 9.57
CA TYR A 175 -13.03 9.42 10.84
C TYR A 175 -13.31 10.48 11.90
N LYS A 176 -12.41 11.46 12.08
CA LYS A 176 -12.64 12.58 13.00
C LYS A 176 -13.86 13.41 12.62
N GLY A 177 -14.08 13.65 11.32
CA GLY A 177 -15.24 14.37 10.81
C GLY A 177 -16.56 13.66 11.12
N VAL A 178 -16.64 12.37 10.79
CA VAL A 178 -17.76 11.49 11.13
C VAL A 178 -18.05 11.50 12.63
N LYS A 179 -17.01 11.34 13.46
CA LYS A 179 -17.14 11.33 14.92
C LYS A 179 -17.66 12.67 15.46
N LYS A 180 -17.17 13.79 14.90
CA LYS A 180 -17.65 15.14 15.26
C LYS A 180 -19.14 15.33 14.94
N CYS A 181 -19.61 14.74 13.85
CA CYS A 181 -21.02 14.73 13.46
C CYS A 181 -21.86 13.67 14.20
N SER A 182 -21.28 12.93 15.16
CA SER A 182 -21.94 11.83 15.89
C SER A 182 -22.55 10.76 14.98
N LEU A 183 -21.99 10.58 13.79
CA LEU A 183 -22.45 9.57 12.84
C LEU A 183 -21.91 8.20 13.26
N GLN A 184 -22.76 7.18 13.24
CA GLN A 184 -22.38 5.80 13.53
C GLN A 184 -21.77 5.16 12.28
N VAL A 185 -20.55 5.56 11.93
CA VAL A 185 -19.84 5.06 10.74
C VAL A 185 -18.46 4.54 11.14
N SER A 186 -18.13 3.34 10.65
CA SER A 186 -16.78 2.78 10.76
C SER A 186 -15.96 3.17 9.53
N VAL A 187 -14.73 3.63 9.76
CA VAL A 187 -13.76 3.94 8.70
C VAL A 187 -12.59 2.98 8.85
N ALA A 188 -12.42 2.10 7.85
CA ALA A 188 -11.39 1.08 7.82
C ALA A 188 -10.42 1.32 6.67
N GLY A 189 -9.13 1.41 6.99
CA GLY A 189 -8.06 1.63 6.03
C GLY A 189 -7.37 0.33 5.58
N PHE A 190 -7.19 0.18 4.27
CA PHE A 190 -6.32 -0.83 3.66
C PHE A 190 -5.10 -0.13 3.09
N LEU A 191 -3.94 -0.44 3.67
CA LEU A 191 -2.70 0.23 3.33
C LEU A 191 -2.08 -0.38 2.07
N LYS A 192 -1.76 0.48 1.12
CA LYS A 192 -1.36 0.12 -0.24
C LYS A 192 -0.06 0.81 -0.64
N THR A 193 1.03 0.06 -0.64
CA THR A 193 2.36 0.48 -1.09
C THR A 193 3.08 -0.73 -1.68
N ILE A 194 3.79 -0.55 -2.79
CA ILE A 194 4.66 -1.60 -3.34
C ILE A 194 6.06 -1.52 -2.71
N ASP A 195 6.43 -0.42 -2.07
CA ASP A 195 7.78 -0.19 -1.55
C ASP A 195 8.07 -0.98 -0.26
N ASN A 196 7.08 -1.69 0.28
CA ASN A 196 7.13 -2.44 1.55
C ASN A 196 7.66 -1.63 2.75
N ASP A 197 7.40 -0.34 2.76
CA ASP A 197 7.94 0.66 3.68
C ASP A 197 7.07 0.89 4.93
N ILE A 198 6.38 -0.15 5.40
CA ILE A 198 5.41 -0.06 6.49
C ILE A 198 5.98 -0.69 7.75
N ALA A 199 6.34 0.13 8.73
CA ALA A 199 7.06 -0.27 9.95
C ALA A 199 6.39 -1.35 10.82
N VAL A 200 5.11 -1.67 10.59
CA VAL A 200 4.33 -2.60 11.43
C VAL A 200 3.96 -3.91 10.73
N ILE A 201 4.31 -4.09 9.45
CA ILE A 201 4.06 -5.32 8.71
C ILE A 201 5.33 -5.75 7.97
N ASP A 202 5.49 -7.06 7.79
CA ASP A 202 6.64 -7.61 7.06
C ASP A 202 6.48 -7.51 5.53
N LYS A 203 5.23 -7.50 5.06
CA LYS A 203 4.91 -7.53 3.62
C LYS A 203 3.64 -6.73 3.31
N SER A 204 3.76 -5.80 2.37
CA SER A 204 2.68 -4.99 1.84
C SER A 204 2.02 -5.59 0.59
N LEU A 205 0.82 -5.10 0.28
CA LEU A 205 0.08 -5.52 -0.92
C LEU A 205 0.84 -5.15 -2.21
N GLY A 206 1.05 -6.14 -3.07
CA GLY A 206 1.66 -5.96 -4.39
C GLY A 206 3.18 -5.95 -4.40
N PHE A 207 3.84 -6.09 -3.24
CA PHE A 207 5.30 -6.12 -3.14
C PHE A 207 5.92 -7.31 -3.91
N ASP A 208 5.43 -8.53 -3.70
CA ASP A 208 5.97 -9.72 -4.38
C ASP A 208 5.88 -9.63 -5.89
N THR A 209 4.73 -9.22 -6.40
CA THR A 209 4.53 -9.01 -7.83
C THR A 209 5.46 -7.92 -8.36
N ALA A 210 5.70 -6.84 -7.60
CA ALA A 210 6.66 -5.81 -7.99
C ALA A 210 8.10 -6.35 -8.05
N VAL A 211 8.48 -7.23 -7.13
CA VAL A 211 9.78 -7.91 -7.12
C VAL A 211 9.93 -8.87 -8.31
N GLU A 212 8.89 -9.63 -8.66
CA GLU A 212 8.88 -10.52 -9.82
C GLU A 212 9.03 -9.73 -11.14
N GLU A 213 8.29 -8.62 -11.30
CA GLU A 213 8.43 -7.78 -12.49
C GLU A 213 9.78 -7.06 -12.54
N ALA A 214 10.31 -6.63 -11.39
CA ALA A 214 11.65 -6.06 -11.31
C ALA A 214 12.71 -7.07 -11.81
N GLN A 215 12.64 -8.33 -11.39
CA GLN A 215 13.56 -9.37 -11.87
C GLN A 215 13.51 -9.54 -13.39
N ARG A 216 12.30 -9.48 -13.99
CA ARG A 216 12.19 -9.57 -15.46
C ARG A 216 12.89 -8.41 -16.16
N ALA A 217 12.74 -7.19 -15.64
CA ALA A 217 13.42 -6.01 -16.19
C ALA A 217 14.95 -6.11 -16.06
N ILE A 218 15.43 -6.61 -14.92
CA ILE A 218 16.85 -6.86 -14.65
C ILE A 218 17.43 -7.87 -15.64
N ASN A 219 16.77 -9.03 -15.78
CA ASN A 219 17.24 -10.08 -16.67
C ASN A 219 17.24 -9.62 -18.14
N ALA A 220 16.24 -8.83 -18.55
CA ALA A 220 16.21 -8.26 -19.89
C ALA A 220 17.40 -7.31 -20.12
N ALA A 221 17.69 -6.41 -19.15
CA ALA A 221 18.84 -5.52 -19.25
C ALA A 221 20.17 -6.28 -19.29
N HIS A 222 20.30 -7.36 -18.52
CA HIS A 222 21.50 -8.19 -18.51
C HIS A 222 21.78 -8.82 -19.88
N VAL A 223 20.77 -9.43 -20.50
CA VAL A 223 20.89 -10.03 -21.85
C VAL A 223 21.29 -8.99 -22.91
N GLU A 224 20.74 -7.77 -22.81
CA GLU A 224 21.07 -6.68 -23.73
C GLU A 224 22.53 -6.23 -23.60
N VAL A 225 23.04 -6.06 -22.37
CA VAL A 225 24.41 -5.57 -22.17
C VAL A 225 25.47 -6.62 -22.48
N GLU A 226 25.17 -7.90 -22.27
CA GLU A 226 26.08 -9.00 -22.63
C GLU A 226 26.28 -9.07 -24.15
N SER A 227 25.32 -8.57 -24.93
CA SER A 227 25.35 -8.57 -26.38
C SER A 227 26.20 -7.45 -27.00
N PHE A 228 26.79 -6.55 -26.19
CA PHE A 228 27.57 -5.41 -26.68
C PHE A 228 28.88 -5.22 -25.89
N GLU A 229 29.96 -4.87 -26.58
CA GLU A 229 31.25 -4.60 -25.92
C GLU A 229 31.17 -3.30 -25.10
N ASN A 230 31.58 -3.39 -23.83
CA ASN A 230 31.44 -2.33 -22.83
C ASN A 230 29.99 -1.86 -22.63
N GLY A 231 29.01 -2.76 -22.75
CA GLY A 231 27.60 -2.45 -22.53
C GLY A 231 27.30 -2.10 -21.07
N VAL A 232 26.57 -1.00 -20.85
CA VAL A 232 26.07 -0.59 -19.51
C VAL A 232 24.54 -0.51 -19.54
N GLY A 233 23.91 -1.30 -18.69
CA GLY A 233 22.45 -1.40 -18.60
C GLY A 233 21.97 -0.73 -17.33
N ILE A 234 21.04 0.20 -17.46
CA ILE A 234 20.52 0.96 -16.32
C ILE A 234 19.05 0.63 -16.11
N VAL A 235 18.72 0.03 -14.96
CA VAL A 235 17.36 -0.37 -14.60
C VAL A 235 16.85 0.51 -13.46
N LYS A 236 15.89 1.39 -13.74
CA LYS A 236 15.20 2.17 -12.70
C LYS A 236 14.02 1.38 -12.14
N LEU A 237 14.01 1.18 -10.83
CA LEU A 237 12.94 0.54 -10.08
C LEU A 237 12.17 1.54 -9.19
N MET A 238 11.01 1.08 -8.73
CA MET A 238 10.24 1.76 -7.67
C MET A 238 11.01 1.66 -6.34
N GLY A 239 10.78 2.63 -5.44
CA GLY A 239 11.50 2.75 -4.18
C GLY A 239 11.72 4.20 -3.83
N ARG A 240 10.65 4.86 -3.38
CA ARG A 240 10.65 6.32 -3.15
C ARG A 240 11.52 6.72 -1.96
N CYS A 241 11.41 5.96 -0.88
CA CYS A 241 12.10 6.19 0.39
C CYS A 241 12.77 4.93 0.92
N SER A 242 12.66 3.81 0.20
CA SER A 242 13.24 2.53 0.57
C SER A 242 13.68 1.74 -0.66
N GLY A 243 14.72 0.94 -0.48
CA GLY A 243 15.32 0.06 -1.47
C GLY A 243 14.83 -1.38 -1.42
N PHE A 244 13.68 -1.68 -0.81
CA PHE A 244 13.27 -3.08 -0.60
C PHE A 244 13.05 -3.85 -1.91
N ILE A 245 12.36 -3.25 -2.90
CA ILE A 245 12.14 -3.92 -4.20
C ILE A 245 13.49 -4.22 -4.85
N ALA A 246 14.36 -3.22 -4.91
CA ALA A 246 15.72 -3.31 -5.41
C ALA A 246 16.52 -4.43 -4.73
N MET A 247 16.56 -4.44 -3.40
CA MET A 247 17.30 -5.44 -2.63
C MET A 247 16.80 -6.85 -2.90
N TYR A 248 15.48 -7.08 -2.85
CA TYR A 248 14.91 -8.41 -3.08
C TYR A 248 15.07 -8.87 -4.53
N ALA A 249 14.93 -7.98 -5.50
CA ALA A 249 15.12 -8.29 -6.91
C ALA A 249 16.59 -8.67 -7.22
N THR A 250 17.55 -7.90 -6.69
CA THR A 250 18.99 -8.18 -6.82
C THR A 250 19.36 -9.54 -6.22
N LEU A 251 18.89 -9.83 -4.99
CA LEU A 251 19.18 -11.11 -4.33
C LEU A 251 18.60 -12.31 -5.08
N ALA A 252 17.46 -12.12 -5.75
CA ALA A 252 16.79 -13.16 -6.51
C ALA A 252 17.41 -13.41 -7.90
N SER A 253 17.76 -12.34 -8.65
CA SER A 253 18.33 -12.46 -9.99
C SER A 253 19.81 -12.86 -9.97
N ARG A 254 20.63 -12.26 -9.09
CA ARG A 254 22.10 -12.39 -9.06
C ARG A 254 22.87 -11.85 -10.28
N ASP A 255 22.18 -11.29 -11.27
CA ASP A 255 22.79 -10.78 -12.51
C ASP A 255 23.04 -9.26 -12.47
N MET A 256 23.33 -8.74 -11.27
CA MET A 256 23.47 -7.31 -10.98
C MET A 256 24.85 -6.96 -10.45
N ASP A 257 25.49 -5.94 -11.04
CA ASP A 257 26.81 -5.49 -10.63
C ASP A 257 26.75 -4.34 -9.62
N CYS A 258 25.77 -3.45 -9.76
CA CYS A 258 25.59 -2.30 -8.86
C CYS A 258 24.12 -2.11 -8.46
N CYS A 259 23.87 -1.91 -7.17
CA CYS A 259 22.54 -1.68 -6.59
C CYS A 259 22.55 -0.36 -5.83
N LEU A 260 21.92 0.67 -6.39
CA LEU A 260 21.84 2.02 -5.82
C LEU A 260 20.48 2.20 -5.12
N ILE A 261 20.50 2.29 -3.80
CA ILE A 261 19.31 2.41 -2.95
C ILE A 261 19.35 3.67 -2.10
N THR A 262 18.18 4.17 -1.72
CA THR A 262 18.00 5.36 -0.87
C THR A 262 18.77 5.31 0.45
N GLU A 263 18.94 4.11 1.01
CA GLU A 263 19.57 3.87 2.30
C GLU A 263 21.10 3.90 2.25
N SER A 264 21.68 3.82 1.05
CA SER A 264 23.13 3.78 0.84
C SER A 264 23.57 4.94 -0.08
N PRO A 265 23.95 6.09 0.49
CA PRO A 265 24.45 7.23 -0.28
C PRO A 265 25.67 6.84 -1.11
N PHE A 266 25.82 7.49 -2.26
CA PHE A 266 26.96 7.29 -3.16
C PHE A 266 27.44 8.64 -3.71
N TYR A 267 28.64 8.65 -4.29
CA TYR A 267 29.22 9.78 -5.01
C TYR A 267 29.70 9.31 -6.38
N LEU A 268 29.73 10.22 -7.34
CA LEU A 268 30.08 9.90 -8.73
C LEU A 268 31.60 9.75 -8.93
N GLU A 269 32.36 10.72 -8.45
CA GLU A 269 33.79 10.89 -8.71
C GLU A 269 34.64 10.75 -7.46
N GLY A 270 35.91 10.37 -7.63
CA GLY A 270 36.87 10.16 -6.55
C GLY A 270 37.04 8.70 -6.18
N LEU A 271 37.99 8.42 -5.29
CA LEU A 271 38.37 7.06 -4.94
C LEU A 271 37.18 6.30 -4.32
N GLY A 272 36.76 5.19 -4.90
CA GLY A 272 35.57 4.42 -4.52
C GLY A 272 34.25 4.99 -5.05
N GLY A 273 34.30 5.95 -5.98
CA GLY A 273 33.13 6.55 -6.62
C GLY A 273 32.50 5.61 -7.66
N LEU A 274 31.27 5.94 -8.05
CA LEU A 274 30.53 5.13 -9.01
C LEU A 274 31.24 5.01 -10.36
N PHE A 275 31.86 6.09 -10.88
CA PHE A 275 32.54 6.05 -12.17
C PHE A 275 33.80 5.18 -12.15
N GLU A 276 34.56 5.19 -11.06
CA GLU A 276 35.72 4.30 -10.90
C GLU A 276 35.28 2.84 -10.84
N PHE A 277 34.20 2.55 -10.11
CA PHE A 277 33.61 1.20 -10.05
C PHE A 277 33.14 0.71 -11.43
N ILE A 278 32.48 1.58 -12.21
CA ILE A 278 32.04 1.26 -13.57
C ILE A 278 33.26 0.96 -14.47
N GLU A 279 34.29 1.81 -14.45
CA GLU A 279 35.49 1.62 -15.27
C GLU A 279 36.19 0.30 -14.95
N GLN A 280 36.32 -0.03 -13.66
CA GLN A 280 36.89 -1.30 -13.23
C GLN A 280 36.03 -2.48 -13.72
N ARG A 281 34.71 -2.40 -13.56
CA ARG A 281 33.82 -3.51 -13.91
C ARG A 281 33.78 -3.79 -15.40
N LEU A 282 33.79 -2.74 -16.23
CA LEU A 282 33.87 -2.86 -17.68
C LEU A 282 35.20 -3.48 -18.14
N LYS A 283 36.33 -3.13 -17.50
CA LYS A 283 37.62 -3.78 -17.80
C LYS A 283 37.65 -5.26 -17.43
N GLU A 284 36.97 -5.65 -16.35
CA GLU A 284 36.95 -7.03 -15.86
C GLU A 284 35.98 -7.92 -16.65
N ASN A 285 34.77 -7.42 -16.92
CA ASN A 285 33.67 -8.24 -17.44
C ASN A 285 33.23 -7.86 -18.87
N GLY A 286 33.64 -6.70 -19.39
CA GLY A 286 33.21 -6.17 -20.69
C GLY A 286 31.75 -5.70 -20.73
N HIS A 287 31.00 -5.80 -19.64
CA HIS A 287 29.62 -5.30 -19.52
C HIS A 287 29.29 -5.05 -18.05
N MET A 288 28.19 -4.32 -17.81
CA MET A 288 27.72 -4.01 -16.46
C MET A 288 26.22 -3.76 -16.43
N VAL A 289 25.55 -4.21 -15.36
CA VAL A 289 24.17 -3.80 -15.05
C VAL A 289 24.12 -3.02 -13.73
N ILE A 290 23.55 -1.82 -13.80
CA ILE A 290 23.30 -0.92 -12.69
C ILE A 290 21.80 -0.85 -12.48
N MET A 291 21.37 -1.10 -11.26
CA MET A 291 19.99 -0.82 -10.85
C MET A 291 19.95 0.29 -9.83
N LEU A 292 18.92 1.12 -9.94
CA LEU A 292 18.68 2.24 -9.05
C LEU A 292 17.20 2.37 -8.73
N VAL A 293 16.88 2.80 -7.50
CA VAL A 293 15.51 3.17 -7.14
C VAL A 293 15.23 4.63 -7.41
N GLU A 294 13.98 4.97 -7.72
CA GLU A 294 13.58 6.36 -8.05
C GLU A 294 13.99 7.40 -6.99
N GLY A 295 14.09 7.01 -5.72
CA GLY A 295 14.44 7.90 -4.62
C GLY A 295 15.95 8.17 -4.45
N VAL A 296 16.82 7.44 -5.14
CA VAL A 296 18.28 7.57 -4.93
C VAL A 296 18.85 8.79 -5.65
N GLY A 297 19.90 9.38 -5.09
CA GLY A 297 20.70 10.44 -5.73
C GLY A 297 19.94 11.73 -6.06
N GLN A 298 18.83 12.00 -5.38
CA GLN A 298 17.99 13.19 -5.64
C GLN A 298 18.76 14.50 -5.42
N GLU A 299 19.69 14.51 -4.48
CA GLU A 299 20.63 15.60 -4.22
C GLU A 299 21.52 15.90 -5.44
N HIS A 300 22.11 14.87 -6.05
CA HIS A 300 22.99 15.02 -7.22
C HIS A 300 22.24 15.52 -8.45
N VAL A 301 21.00 15.06 -8.63
CA VAL A 301 20.14 15.49 -9.74
C VAL A 301 19.71 16.95 -9.53
N ALA A 302 19.36 17.33 -8.30
CA ALA A 302 18.89 18.67 -7.98
C ALA A 302 19.98 19.74 -8.16
N GLU A 303 21.22 19.46 -7.71
CA GLU A 303 22.35 20.37 -7.87
C GLU A 303 22.69 20.64 -9.34
N ARG A 304 22.52 19.63 -10.21
CA ARG A 304 22.88 19.73 -11.62
C ARG A 304 21.79 20.39 -12.48
N MET A 305 20.54 20.35 -12.04
CA MET A 305 19.38 20.80 -12.83
C MET A 305 18.77 22.14 -12.37
N ASP A 306 19.32 22.80 -11.34
CA ASP A 306 18.74 24.00 -10.69
C ASP A 306 17.22 23.84 -10.42
N ALA A 307 16.81 22.61 -10.10
CA ALA A 307 15.41 22.23 -10.15
C ALA A 307 14.64 22.73 -8.92
N VAL A 308 13.53 23.42 -9.15
CA VAL A 308 12.59 23.83 -8.09
C VAL A 308 11.83 22.61 -7.59
N ILE A 309 11.75 22.42 -6.27
CA ILE A 309 10.94 21.35 -5.65
C ILE A 309 9.45 21.58 -5.98
N VAL A 310 8.91 20.80 -6.92
CA VAL A 310 7.49 20.80 -7.26
C VAL A 310 6.75 19.78 -6.40
N LYS A 311 5.54 20.10 -5.94
CA LYS A 311 4.68 19.17 -5.19
C LYS A 311 3.53 18.64 -6.05
N ASP A 312 3.17 17.38 -5.84
CA ASP A 312 1.98 16.77 -6.42
C ASP A 312 0.69 17.27 -5.77
N VAL A 313 -0.46 16.92 -6.36
CA VAL A 313 -1.81 17.30 -5.88
C VAL A 313 -2.11 16.75 -4.47
N SER A 314 -1.33 15.79 -3.98
CA SER A 314 -1.45 15.23 -2.62
C SER A 314 -0.45 15.85 -1.64
N GLY A 315 0.38 16.80 -2.09
CA GLY A 315 1.38 17.51 -1.28
C GLY A 315 2.75 16.81 -1.18
N ASN A 316 3.00 15.74 -1.95
CA ASN A 316 4.28 15.04 -1.96
C ASN A 316 5.25 15.72 -2.92
N ASN A 317 6.55 15.79 -2.59
CA ASN A 317 7.56 16.28 -3.53
C ASN A 317 7.61 15.40 -4.79
N LEU A 318 7.68 15.97 -5.98
CA LEU A 318 7.96 15.20 -7.19
C LEU A 318 9.44 14.87 -7.20
N LEU A 319 9.76 13.59 -7.44
CA LEU A 319 11.14 13.15 -7.60
C LEU A 319 11.63 13.52 -9.00
N LEU A 320 12.90 13.88 -9.10
CA LEU A 320 13.58 14.06 -10.38
C LEU A 320 13.90 12.69 -10.97
N ASP A 321 13.97 12.61 -12.30
CA ASP A 321 14.24 11.34 -12.97
C ASP A 321 15.74 11.01 -12.92
N VAL A 322 16.15 10.36 -11.83
CA VAL A 322 17.53 9.89 -11.63
C VAL A 322 17.97 8.90 -12.71
N GLY A 323 17.04 8.13 -13.29
CA GLY A 323 17.36 7.17 -14.35
C GLY A 323 17.82 7.87 -15.63
N LEU A 324 17.15 8.97 -16.00
CA LEU A 324 17.57 9.80 -17.14
C LEU A 324 18.83 10.61 -16.84
N TRP A 325 19.02 11.03 -15.59
CA TRP A 325 20.19 11.82 -15.20
C TRP A 325 21.49 11.02 -15.20
N ILE A 326 21.42 9.72 -14.86
CA ILE A 326 22.59 8.84 -14.77
C ILE A 326 22.96 8.19 -16.12
N SER A 327 22.01 8.10 -17.06
CA SER A 327 22.21 7.57 -18.42
C SER A 327 22.87 8.58 -19.34
#